data_AF-A0A9P0G6V3-F1
#
_entry.id   AF-A0A9P0G6V3-F1
#
_cell.length_a   1.000
_cell.length_b   1.000
_cell.length_c   1.000
_cell.angle_alpha   90.00
_cell.angle_beta   90.00
_cell.angle_gamma   90.00
#
_symmetry.space_group_name_H-M   'P 1'
#
loop_
_entity.id
_entity.type
_entity.pdbx_description
1 polymer ?
#
loop_
_entity_poly.entity_id
_entity_poly.type
_entity_poly.pdbx_seq_one_letter_code
_entity_poly.pdbx_strand_id
1 'polypeptide(L)'
;MINVAGVISIIIFYVLILGVGIWAGRKKEEGNDSEEEVMLAGRNIGLFVGIFTMTATWVGGGYINGTAEAIYSSGLVWCQAPFGYSLSLVFGGIFFANKMRQQGYITMLDPLQDSFGERMGGLLFLPALCGEVFWAAGILAALGATLSVIIDMDNRTSVIFSSCVAVFYTLFGGLYAVAYTDVIQLFCIFIGLWMCIPFAWLNDHVAPLSSMEVDWIGEVKREEYFYYIDYALLLIFGGIPWQVYFQRVLSSKSAGRAQVLSFVAAFGCVLMAIPPVLIGAIAKSTAWNETDYKGPYPLTVDETSMILPMVLQYLTPSFVSFFGLGAVSAAVMSSADSSILSASSMFARNVYKLIFRQKASEMEIIWVMRVSILIVGFLATVMALTIPSIYGLW
;
A
#
# COMPACT_ATOMS: atom_id res chain seq x y z
N MET A 1 -0.69 -23.81 -17.56
CA MET A 1 -2.15 -24.01 -17.76
C MET A 1 -2.84 -23.14 -16.74
N ILE A 2 -3.70 -22.21 -17.17
CA ILE A 2 -4.33 -21.22 -16.29
C ILE A 2 -5.05 -21.92 -15.12
N ASN A 3 -4.74 -21.52 -13.89
CA ASN A 3 -5.42 -22.03 -12.71
C ASN A 3 -6.84 -21.44 -12.62
N VAL A 4 -7.80 -22.18 -13.17
CA VAL A 4 -9.21 -21.75 -13.28
C VAL A 4 -9.81 -21.37 -11.93
N ALA A 5 -9.47 -22.10 -10.86
CA ALA A 5 -9.95 -21.80 -9.51
C ALA A 5 -9.34 -20.49 -8.95
N GLY A 6 -8.07 -20.23 -9.24
CA GLY A 6 -7.38 -18.97 -8.89
C GLY A 6 -8.00 -17.76 -9.59
N VAL A 7 -8.27 -17.88 -10.90
CA VAL A 7 -8.96 -16.84 -11.69
C VAL A 7 -10.33 -16.52 -11.13
N ILE A 8 -11.15 -17.54 -10.86
CA ILE A 8 -12.50 -17.35 -10.31
C ILE A 8 -12.43 -16.62 -8.97
N SER A 9 -11.49 -16.98 -8.10
CA SER A 9 -11.34 -16.37 -6.78
C SER A 9 -10.93 -14.89 -6.88
N ILE A 10 -9.96 -14.56 -7.72
CA ILE A 10 -9.53 -13.17 -7.95
C ILE A 10 -10.66 -12.33 -8.55
N ILE A 11 -11.39 -12.87 -9.52
CA ILE A 11 -12.55 -12.19 -10.11
C ILE A 11 -13.60 -11.92 -9.04
N ILE A 12 -13.92 -12.90 -8.19
CA ILE A 12 -14.87 -12.73 -7.08
C ILE A 12 -14.38 -11.62 -6.13
N PHE A 13 -13.11 -11.64 -5.73
CA PHE A 13 -12.54 -10.61 -4.86
C PHE A 13 -12.59 -9.22 -5.50
N TYR A 14 -12.23 -9.10 -6.78
CA TYR A 14 -12.22 -7.82 -7.49
C TYR A 14 -13.64 -7.29 -7.68
N VAL A 15 -14.61 -8.15 -8.00
CA VAL A 15 -16.03 -7.78 -8.10
C VAL A 15 -16.57 -7.36 -6.74
N LEU A 16 -16.17 -8.04 -5.65
CA LEU A 16 -16.57 -7.66 -4.29
C LEU A 16 -16.03 -6.27 -3.93
N ILE A 17 -14.74 -6.02 -4.16
CA ILE A 17 -14.09 -4.72 -3.90
C ILE A 17 -14.73 -3.62 -4.75
N LEU A 18 -14.92 -3.86 -6.04
CA LEU A 18 -15.55 -2.92 -6.95
C LEU A 18 -17.01 -2.65 -6.55
N GLY A 19 -17.74 -3.69 -6.13
CA GLY A 19 -19.11 -3.57 -5.62
C GLY A 19 -19.19 -2.70 -4.36
N VAL A 20 -18.27 -2.90 -3.42
CA VAL A 20 -18.15 -2.09 -2.20
C VAL A 20 -17.74 -0.67 -2.53
N GLY A 21 -16.78 -0.47 -3.44
CA GLY A 21 -16.33 0.84 -3.88
C GLY A 21 -17.45 1.65 -4.54
N ILE A 22 -18.24 1.03 -5.43
CA ILE A 22 -19.42 1.67 -6.05
C ILE A 22 -20.48 1.98 -5.00
N TRP A 23 -20.77 1.05 -4.08
CA TRP A 23 -21.74 1.26 -3.01
C TRP A 23 -21.33 2.40 -2.07
N ALA A 24 -20.06 2.44 -1.67
CA ALA A 24 -19.50 3.49 -0.82
C ALA A 24 -19.46 4.84 -1.55
N GLY A 25 -19.13 4.86 -2.84
CA GLY A 25 -19.17 6.05 -3.68
C GLY A 25 -20.58 6.62 -3.84
N ARG A 26 -21.62 5.78 -3.81
CA ARG A 26 -23.04 6.21 -3.79
C ARG A 26 -23.51 6.76 -2.45
N LYS A 27 -22.73 6.59 -1.38
CA LYS A 27 -23.05 7.12 -0.04
C LYS A 27 -22.77 8.62 0.09
N LYS A 28 -22.26 9.24 -0.99
CA LYS A 28 -22.17 10.70 -1.16
C LYS A 28 -23.58 11.30 -1.05
N GLU A 29 -23.73 12.38 -0.27
CA GLU A 29 -25.02 13.09 -0.21
C GLU A 29 -25.39 13.61 -1.61
N GLU A 30 -26.59 13.27 -2.09
CA GLU A 30 -27.08 13.73 -3.40
C GLU A 30 -27.08 15.26 -3.44
N GLY A 31 -26.28 15.84 -4.35
CA GLY A 31 -26.23 17.28 -4.60
C GLY A 31 -25.01 18.03 -4.02
N ASN A 32 -24.10 17.37 -3.30
CA ASN A 32 -22.90 18.03 -2.76
C ASN A 32 -21.61 17.57 -3.49
N ASP A 33 -21.45 17.99 -4.75
CA ASP A 33 -20.25 17.75 -5.57
C ASP A 33 -19.11 18.73 -5.24
N SER A 34 -18.82 18.93 -3.94
CA SER A 34 -17.70 19.79 -3.53
C SER A 34 -16.36 19.07 -3.66
N GLU A 35 -15.29 19.85 -3.84
CA GLU A 35 -13.91 19.32 -3.89
C GLU A 35 -13.57 18.58 -2.57
N GLU A 36 -14.05 19.10 -1.44
CA GLU A 36 -13.83 18.53 -0.11
C GLU A 36 -14.54 17.18 0.04
N GLU A 37 -15.70 17.01 -0.59
CA GLU A 37 -16.42 15.73 -0.58
C GLU A 37 -15.64 14.63 -1.31
N VAL A 38 -15.03 14.94 -2.45
CA VAL A 38 -14.31 13.94 -3.23
C VAL A 38 -12.89 13.68 -2.69
N MET A 39 -12.20 14.73 -2.26
CA MET A 39 -10.80 14.65 -1.82
C MET A 39 -10.65 14.24 -0.35
N LEU A 40 -11.59 14.64 0.50
CA LEU A 40 -11.56 14.44 1.95
C LEU A 40 -12.80 13.74 2.51
N ALA A 41 -13.67 13.18 1.67
CA ALA A 41 -14.88 12.48 2.11
C ALA A 41 -15.76 13.36 3.05
N GLY A 42 -15.84 14.66 2.75
CA GLY A 42 -16.63 15.63 3.52
C GLY A 42 -16.15 15.80 4.97
N ARG A 43 -14.92 15.35 5.26
CA ARG A 43 -14.35 15.25 6.60
C ARG A 43 -15.23 14.48 7.59
N ASN A 44 -16.05 13.57 7.09
CA ASN A 44 -17.08 12.88 7.86
C ASN A 44 -16.73 11.41 8.12
N ILE A 45 -15.50 10.98 7.81
CA ILE A 45 -15.05 9.61 8.05
C ILE A 45 -15.15 9.29 9.55
N GLY A 46 -15.89 8.20 9.86
CA GLY A 46 -16.05 7.70 11.21
C GLY A 46 -14.72 7.20 11.79
N LEU A 47 -14.58 7.19 13.13
CA LEU A 47 -13.31 6.77 13.76
C LEU A 47 -12.93 5.34 13.38
N PHE A 48 -13.90 4.43 13.31
CA PHE A 48 -13.66 3.04 12.90
C PHE A 48 -13.07 2.98 11.48
N VAL A 49 -13.79 3.48 10.47
CA VAL A 49 -13.31 3.49 9.08
C VAL A 49 -11.97 4.21 8.96
N GLY A 50 -11.82 5.35 9.65
CA GLY A 50 -10.58 6.14 9.70
C GLY A 50 -9.39 5.35 10.22
N ILE A 51 -9.55 4.53 11.27
CA ILE A 51 -8.45 3.72 11.82
C ILE A 51 -8.02 2.68 10.78
N PHE A 52 -8.97 1.94 10.21
CA PHE A 52 -8.66 0.86 9.28
C PHE A 52 -8.07 1.37 7.97
N THR A 53 -8.61 2.43 7.36
CA THR A 53 -8.00 3.02 6.15
C THR A 53 -6.62 3.60 6.44
N MET A 54 -6.42 4.19 7.62
CA MET A 54 -5.12 4.71 8.02
C MET A 54 -4.09 3.59 8.19
N THR A 55 -4.46 2.47 8.81
CA THR A 55 -3.60 1.30 8.89
C THR A 55 -3.37 0.69 7.51
N ALA A 56 -4.41 0.48 6.71
CA ALA A 56 -4.35 -0.16 5.39
C ALA A 56 -3.44 0.60 4.41
N THR A 57 -3.46 1.93 4.49
CA THR A 57 -2.58 2.82 3.70
C THR A 57 -1.10 2.46 3.85
N TRP A 58 -0.67 2.12 5.06
CA TRP A 58 0.72 1.78 5.36
C TRP A 58 0.97 0.28 5.26
N VAL A 59 -0.01 -0.52 5.69
CA VAL A 59 -0.02 -1.97 5.59
C VAL A 59 -0.49 -2.38 4.19
N GLY A 60 0.27 -1.92 3.20
CA GLY A 60 0.05 -2.21 1.80
C GLY A 60 0.67 -3.53 1.35
N GLY A 61 0.47 -3.85 0.07
CA GLY A 61 1.13 -4.98 -0.58
C GLY A 61 2.65 -4.95 -0.49
N GLY A 62 3.25 -3.78 -0.77
CA GLY A 62 4.70 -3.60 -0.66
C GLY A 62 5.22 -3.76 0.77
N TYR A 63 4.46 -3.31 1.77
CA TYR A 63 4.80 -3.50 3.18
C TYR A 63 4.81 -4.97 3.56
N ILE A 64 3.77 -5.72 3.19
CA ILE A 64 3.61 -7.13 3.55
C ILE A 64 4.60 -8.02 2.80
N ASN A 65 4.69 -7.87 1.47
CA ASN A 65 5.62 -8.64 0.65
C ASN A 65 7.07 -8.29 1.00
N GLY A 66 7.40 -7.00 1.11
CA GLY A 66 8.74 -6.53 1.45
C GLY A 66 9.17 -6.92 2.86
N THR A 67 8.25 -6.98 3.83
CA THR A 67 8.54 -7.52 5.18
C THR A 67 8.97 -8.98 5.09
N ALA A 68 8.21 -9.83 4.40
CA ALA A 68 8.55 -11.24 4.25
C ALA A 68 9.86 -11.47 3.48
N GLU A 69 10.07 -10.71 2.40
CA GLU A 69 11.31 -10.71 1.62
C GLU A 69 12.53 -10.31 2.46
N ALA A 70 12.42 -9.23 3.25
CA ALA A 70 13.50 -8.76 4.11
C ALA A 70 13.89 -9.79 5.17
N ILE A 71 12.92 -10.50 5.76
CA ILE A 71 13.22 -11.60 6.70
C ILE A 71 13.92 -12.77 6.01
N TYR A 72 13.45 -13.16 4.82
CA TYR A 72 14.05 -14.25 4.07
C TYR A 72 15.51 -13.94 3.68
N SER A 73 15.75 -12.76 3.10
CA SER A 73 17.06 -12.35 2.60
C SER A 73 18.02 -11.93 3.72
N SER A 74 17.67 -10.88 4.46
CA SER A 74 18.58 -10.15 5.36
C SER A 74 18.30 -10.39 6.85
N GLY A 75 17.14 -10.94 7.21
CA GLY A 75 16.75 -11.26 8.59
C GLY A 75 15.97 -10.15 9.31
N LEU A 76 15.47 -10.48 10.49
CA LEU A 76 14.64 -9.62 11.35
C LEU A 76 15.26 -8.26 11.66
N VAL A 77 16.57 -8.21 11.90
CA VAL A 77 17.23 -6.94 12.24
C VAL A 77 17.15 -5.95 11.08
N TRP A 78 17.25 -6.41 9.84
CA TRP A 78 17.12 -5.57 8.65
C TRP A 78 15.67 -5.23 8.27
N CYS A 79 14.69 -5.89 8.89
CA CYS A 79 13.27 -5.62 8.68
C CYS A 79 12.82 -4.36 9.46
N GLN A 80 13.35 -3.21 9.07
CA GLN A 80 13.12 -1.94 9.76
C GLN A 80 11.79 -1.28 9.38
N ALA A 81 11.23 -1.59 8.20
CA ALA A 81 10.03 -0.92 7.68
C ALA A 81 8.84 -0.93 8.65
N PRO A 82 8.48 -2.05 9.31
CA PRO A 82 7.41 -2.06 10.31
C PRO A 82 7.58 -1.07 11.46
N PHE A 83 8.78 -0.99 12.01
CA PHE A 83 9.09 -0.10 13.13
C PHE A 83 9.25 1.35 12.67
N GLY A 84 9.91 1.57 11.53
CA GLY A 84 10.13 2.89 10.95
C GLY A 84 8.81 3.58 10.62
N TYR A 85 7.90 2.90 9.92
CA TYR A 85 6.58 3.44 9.58
C TYR A 85 5.68 3.63 10.80
N SER A 86 5.73 2.72 11.78
CA SER A 86 5.01 2.91 13.04
C SER A 86 5.46 4.18 13.77
N LEU A 87 6.77 4.41 13.85
CA LEU A 87 7.32 5.66 14.41
C LEU A 87 6.98 6.88 13.57
N SER A 88 6.96 6.74 12.24
CA SER A 88 6.53 7.81 11.33
C SER A 88 5.10 8.26 11.63
N LEU A 89 4.19 7.31 11.83
CA LEU A 89 2.81 7.57 12.23
C LEU A 89 2.73 8.24 13.61
N VAL A 90 3.53 7.81 14.59
CA VAL A 90 3.58 8.44 15.92
C VAL A 90 4.06 9.88 15.84
N PHE A 91 5.18 10.14 15.17
CA PHE A 91 5.73 11.50 15.04
C PHE A 91 4.85 12.39 14.17
N GLY A 92 4.32 11.87 13.06
CA GLY A 92 3.32 12.53 12.25
C GLY A 92 2.07 12.92 13.05
N GLY A 93 1.61 12.03 13.93
CA GLY A 93 0.47 12.25 14.82
C GLY A 93 0.72 13.33 15.88
N ILE A 94 1.88 13.30 16.53
CA ILE A 94 2.26 14.26 17.59
C ILE A 94 2.46 15.66 17.00
N PHE A 95 3.27 15.78 15.96
CA PHE A 95 3.77 17.09 15.51
C PHE A 95 2.89 17.75 14.45
N PHE A 96 2.29 16.96 13.54
CA PHE A 96 1.66 17.50 12.34
C PHE A 96 0.14 17.29 12.28
N ALA A 97 -0.38 16.13 12.66
CA ALA A 97 -1.78 15.77 12.43
C ALA A 97 -2.78 16.78 13.01
N ASN A 98 -2.54 17.22 14.25
CA ASN A 98 -3.40 18.20 14.92
C ASN A 98 -3.36 19.57 14.22
N LYS A 99 -2.16 20.09 13.97
CA LYS A 99 -1.97 21.41 13.33
C LYS A 99 -2.56 21.45 11.93
N MET A 100 -2.26 20.45 11.11
CA MET A 100 -2.77 20.34 9.74
C MET A 100 -4.30 20.34 9.71
N ARG A 101 -4.92 19.59 10.62
CA ARG A 101 -6.38 19.49 10.66
C ARG A 101 -7.06 20.76 11.21
N GLN A 102 -6.45 21.44 12.18
CA GLN A 102 -6.98 22.69 12.75
C GLN A 102 -7.00 23.83 11.73
N GLN A 103 -5.99 23.91 10.87
CA GLN A 103 -5.92 24.94 9.82
C GLN A 103 -6.88 24.68 8.64
N GLY A 104 -7.53 23.51 8.60
CA GLY A 104 -8.50 23.20 7.55
C GLY A 104 -7.85 22.98 6.18
N TYR A 105 -6.60 22.53 6.14
CA TYR A 105 -5.92 22.17 4.89
C TYR A 105 -6.58 21.00 4.17
N ILE A 106 -6.34 20.92 2.87
CA ILE A 106 -6.80 19.86 1.97
C ILE A 106 -5.64 18.96 1.55
N THR A 107 -4.44 19.51 1.36
CA THR A 107 -3.25 18.73 1.01
C THR A 107 -2.08 19.06 1.92
N MET A 108 -1.08 18.18 1.89
CA MET A 108 0.18 18.37 2.62
C MET A 108 1.00 19.56 2.12
N LEU A 109 0.73 20.05 0.91
CA LEU A 109 1.46 21.16 0.30
C LEU A 109 0.88 22.53 0.69
N ASP A 110 -0.36 22.58 1.19
CA ASP A 110 -1.02 23.83 1.56
C ASP A 110 -0.20 24.69 2.57
N PRO A 111 0.34 24.16 3.69
CA PRO A 111 1.16 24.96 4.61
C PRO A 111 2.43 25.51 3.96
N LEU A 112 3.00 24.77 3.00
CA LEU A 112 4.19 25.18 2.27
C LEU A 112 3.84 26.28 1.26
N GLN A 113 2.64 26.25 0.66
CA GLN A 113 2.13 27.33 -0.18
C GLN A 113 1.80 28.58 0.60
N ASP A 114 1.22 28.46 1.79
CA ASP A 114 0.97 29.60 2.67
C ASP A 114 2.27 30.29 3.10
N SER A 115 3.32 29.49 3.35
CA SER A 115 4.60 30.00 3.86
C SER A 115 5.53 30.54 2.77
N PHE A 116 5.59 29.87 1.61
CA PHE A 116 6.56 30.17 0.54
C PHE A 116 5.93 30.69 -0.76
N GLY A 117 4.60 30.78 -0.82
CA GLY A 117 3.83 31.23 -1.97
C GLY A 117 3.44 30.12 -2.95
N GLU A 118 2.44 30.42 -3.78
CA GLU A 118 1.80 29.46 -4.70
C GLU A 118 2.79 28.78 -5.65
N ARG A 119 3.75 29.54 -6.20
CA ARG A 119 4.78 29.04 -7.13
C ARG A 119 5.68 28.00 -6.49
N MET A 120 6.08 28.21 -5.23
CA MET A 120 6.96 27.27 -4.53
C MET A 120 6.21 25.97 -4.24
N GLY A 121 4.93 26.02 -3.85
CA GLY A 121 4.17 24.77 -3.68
C GLY A 121 3.95 23.99 -4.97
N GLY A 122 3.80 24.68 -6.11
CA GLY A 122 3.79 24.03 -7.42
C GLY A 122 5.11 23.32 -7.75
N LEU A 123 6.24 23.89 -7.35
CA LEU A 123 7.55 23.25 -7.48
C LEU A 123 7.66 22.03 -6.54
N LEU A 124 7.22 22.17 -5.29
CA LEU A 124 7.23 21.11 -4.28
C LEU A 124 6.26 19.96 -4.57
N PHE A 125 5.30 20.19 -5.46
CA PHE A 125 4.48 19.12 -6.02
C PHE A 125 5.27 18.14 -6.88
N LEU A 126 6.33 18.57 -7.58
CA LEU A 126 7.08 17.67 -8.49
C LEU A 126 7.74 16.50 -7.74
N PRO A 127 8.49 16.71 -6.64
CA PRO A 127 9.01 15.59 -5.85
C PRO A 127 7.89 14.69 -5.29
N ALA A 128 6.80 15.28 -4.80
CA ALA A 128 5.66 14.53 -4.28
C ALA A 128 5.01 13.66 -5.35
N LEU A 129 4.80 14.19 -6.56
CA LEU A 129 4.29 13.45 -7.71
C LEU A 129 5.21 12.30 -8.08
N CYS A 130 6.52 12.53 -8.17
CA CYS A 130 7.48 11.46 -8.47
C CYS A 130 7.40 10.34 -7.44
N GLY A 131 7.36 10.66 -6.15
CA GLY A 131 7.21 9.69 -5.07
C GLY A 131 5.94 8.84 -5.21
N GLU A 132 4.79 9.47 -5.44
CA GLU A 132 3.51 8.76 -5.61
C GLU A 132 3.49 7.89 -6.88
N VAL A 133 4.08 8.36 -7.99
CA VAL A 133 4.15 7.59 -9.24
C VAL A 133 5.08 6.39 -9.10
N PHE A 134 6.25 6.57 -8.48
CA PHE A 134 7.22 5.48 -8.27
C PHE A 134 6.67 4.43 -7.31
N TRP A 135 6.05 4.88 -6.23
CA TRP A 135 5.39 3.99 -5.27
C TRP A 135 4.23 3.21 -5.91
N ALA A 136 3.34 3.90 -6.64
CA ALA A 136 2.25 3.25 -7.38
C ALA A 136 2.78 2.26 -8.42
N ALA A 137 3.86 2.59 -9.13
CA ALA A 137 4.49 1.70 -10.10
C ALA A 137 5.04 0.43 -9.42
N GLY A 138 5.75 0.57 -8.29
CA GLY A 138 6.32 -0.56 -7.55
C GLY A 138 5.25 -1.51 -7.03
N ILE A 139 4.14 -0.94 -6.54
CA ILE A 139 2.97 -1.69 -6.08
C ILE A 139 2.28 -2.42 -7.24
N LEU A 140 2.07 -1.75 -8.39
CA LEU A 140 1.46 -2.37 -9.56
C LEU A 140 2.33 -3.50 -10.12
N ALA A 141 3.65 -3.35 -10.10
CA ALA A 141 4.59 -4.42 -10.48
C ALA A 141 4.50 -5.61 -9.52
N ALA A 142 4.49 -5.36 -8.20
CA ALA A 142 4.31 -6.41 -7.18
C ALA A 142 2.96 -7.13 -7.31
N LEU A 143 1.89 -6.39 -7.66
CA LEU A 143 0.57 -6.96 -7.91
C LEU A 143 0.58 -7.86 -9.16
N GLY A 144 1.20 -7.40 -10.25
CA GLY A 144 1.39 -8.18 -11.47
C GLY A 144 2.14 -9.47 -11.21
N ALA A 145 3.23 -9.42 -10.44
CA ALA A 145 3.99 -10.58 -10.01
C ALA A 145 3.12 -11.56 -9.20
N THR A 146 2.39 -11.07 -8.19
CA THR A 146 1.50 -11.89 -7.36
C THR A 146 0.43 -12.61 -8.20
N LEU A 147 -0.21 -11.88 -9.12
CA LEU A 147 -1.22 -12.45 -10.03
C LEU A 147 -0.64 -13.43 -11.05
N SER A 148 0.58 -13.19 -11.54
CA SER A 148 1.24 -14.09 -12.47
C SER A 148 1.45 -15.47 -11.85
N VAL A 149 1.79 -15.53 -10.56
CA VAL A 149 1.94 -16.78 -9.80
C VAL A 149 0.59 -17.49 -9.62
N ILE A 150 -0.48 -16.74 -9.34
CA ILE A 150 -1.81 -17.33 -9.07
C ILE A 150 -2.45 -17.87 -10.35
N ILE A 151 -2.42 -17.07 -11.42
CA ILE A 151 -3.19 -17.30 -12.64
C ILE A 151 -2.37 -18.11 -13.66
N ASP A 152 -1.04 -18.21 -13.50
CA ASP A 152 -0.13 -18.71 -14.54
C ASP A 152 -0.28 -17.89 -15.84
N MET A 153 -0.37 -16.56 -15.68
CA MET A 153 -0.57 -15.59 -16.75
C MET A 153 0.66 -14.70 -16.90
N ASP A 154 0.89 -14.22 -18.13
CA ASP A 154 1.96 -13.27 -18.42
C ASP A 154 1.91 -12.04 -17.49
N ASN A 155 3.07 -11.67 -16.96
CA ASN A 155 3.21 -10.59 -15.98
C ASN A 155 2.69 -9.26 -16.57
N ARG A 156 2.97 -8.95 -17.84
CA ARG A 156 2.51 -7.68 -18.45
C ARG A 156 0.99 -7.58 -18.47
N THR A 157 0.32 -8.68 -18.78
CA THR A 157 -1.15 -8.73 -18.81
C THR A 157 -1.72 -8.58 -17.41
N SER A 158 -1.06 -9.18 -16.41
CA SER A 158 -1.46 -9.10 -14.99
C SER A 158 -1.34 -7.69 -14.42
N VAL A 159 -0.26 -6.97 -14.75
CA VAL A 159 -0.07 -5.56 -14.38
C VAL A 159 -1.15 -4.68 -15.03
N ILE A 160 -1.36 -4.81 -16.35
CA ILE A 160 -2.32 -3.99 -17.08
C ILE A 160 -3.75 -4.19 -16.54
N PHE A 161 -4.15 -5.46 -16.37
CA PHE A 161 -5.47 -5.78 -15.84
C PHE A 161 -5.70 -5.18 -14.45
N SER A 162 -4.72 -5.32 -13.56
CA SER A 162 -4.81 -4.78 -12.19
C SER A 162 -4.86 -3.27 -12.14
N SER A 163 -4.05 -2.61 -12.97
CA SER A 163 -4.06 -1.16 -13.07
C SER A 163 -5.40 -0.65 -13.58
N CYS A 164 -5.97 -1.27 -14.62
CA CYS A 164 -7.29 -0.90 -15.13
C CYS A 164 -8.36 -0.99 -14.04
N VAL A 165 -8.36 -2.05 -13.22
CA VAL A 165 -9.30 -2.19 -12.11
C VAL A 165 -9.07 -1.10 -11.05
N ALA A 166 -7.83 -0.90 -10.61
CA ALA A 166 -7.46 0.11 -9.62
C ALA A 166 -7.89 1.52 -10.05
N VAL A 167 -7.55 1.91 -11.28
CA VAL A 167 -7.90 3.22 -11.86
C VAL A 167 -9.41 3.37 -11.97
N PHE A 168 -10.12 2.34 -12.43
CA PHE A 168 -11.56 2.42 -12.68
C PHE A 168 -12.36 2.77 -11.42
N TYR A 169 -12.20 2.05 -10.30
CA TYR A 169 -13.00 2.36 -9.11
C TYR A 169 -12.52 3.65 -8.41
N THR A 170 -11.23 3.99 -8.51
CA THR A 170 -10.68 5.26 -7.99
C THR A 170 -11.34 6.46 -8.66
N LEU A 171 -11.59 6.39 -9.98
CA LEU A 171 -12.23 7.47 -10.75
C LEU A 171 -13.65 7.80 -10.29
N PHE A 172 -14.44 6.77 -9.96
CA PHE A 172 -15.86 6.95 -9.62
C PHE A 172 -16.09 7.15 -8.12
N GLY A 173 -15.18 6.66 -7.28
CA GLY A 173 -15.43 6.52 -5.86
C GLY A 173 -14.81 7.58 -4.93
N GLY A 174 -13.75 8.27 -5.37
CA GLY A 174 -13.02 9.23 -4.54
C GLY A 174 -12.52 8.62 -3.22
N LEU A 175 -12.26 9.46 -2.22
CA LEU A 175 -11.73 8.98 -0.92
C LEU A 175 -12.70 8.03 -0.19
N TYR A 176 -14.02 8.19 -0.36
CA TYR A 176 -15.01 7.31 0.28
C TYR A 176 -14.92 5.88 -0.21
N ALA A 177 -14.83 5.65 -1.52
CA ALA A 177 -14.68 4.28 -2.03
C ALA A 177 -13.38 3.66 -1.52
N VAL A 178 -12.27 4.38 -1.64
CA VAL A 178 -10.95 3.92 -1.18
C VAL A 178 -11.00 3.56 0.31
N ALA A 179 -11.50 4.45 1.17
CA ALA A 179 -11.52 4.20 2.61
C ALA A 179 -12.37 2.99 3.03
N TYR A 180 -13.48 2.70 2.33
CA TYR A 180 -14.31 1.53 2.64
C TYR A 180 -13.77 0.24 2.03
N THR A 181 -13.16 0.29 0.83
CA THR A 181 -12.45 -0.87 0.28
C THR A 181 -11.27 -1.25 1.17
N ASP A 182 -10.51 -0.26 1.64
CA ASP A 182 -9.36 -0.44 2.54
C ASP A 182 -9.73 -1.25 3.78
N VAL A 183 -10.88 -0.96 4.40
CA VAL A 183 -11.35 -1.67 5.59
C VAL A 183 -11.51 -3.16 5.30
N ILE A 184 -12.21 -3.50 4.23
CA ILE A 184 -12.47 -4.90 3.86
C ILE A 184 -11.18 -5.59 3.47
N GLN A 185 -10.33 -4.92 2.69
CA GLN A 185 -9.04 -5.44 2.24
C GLN A 185 -8.12 -5.75 3.43
N LEU A 186 -8.06 -4.85 4.42
CA LEU A 186 -7.27 -5.04 5.64
C LEU A 186 -7.78 -6.21 6.49
N PHE A 187 -9.09 -6.41 6.60
CA PHE A 187 -9.65 -7.59 7.27
C PHE A 187 -9.34 -8.89 6.51
N CYS A 188 -9.51 -8.89 5.20
CA CYS A 188 -9.22 -10.06 4.37
C CYS A 188 -7.75 -10.47 4.48
N ILE A 189 -6.83 -9.52 4.44
CA ILE A 189 -5.39 -9.84 4.53
C ILE A 189 -4.98 -10.26 5.92
N PHE A 190 -5.55 -9.66 6.98
CA PHE A 190 -5.32 -10.11 8.35
C PHE A 190 -5.72 -11.58 8.50
N ILE A 191 -6.94 -11.93 8.09
CA ILE A 191 -7.43 -13.31 8.16
C ILE A 191 -6.59 -14.23 7.27
N GLY A 192 -6.25 -13.79 6.05
CA GLY A 192 -5.55 -14.62 5.07
C GLY A 192 -4.14 -14.98 5.49
N LEU A 193 -3.39 -14.03 6.03
CA LEU A 193 -2.04 -14.28 6.51
C LEU A 193 -2.03 -15.10 7.80
N TRP A 194 -2.94 -14.82 8.75
CA TRP A 194 -3.03 -15.63 9.98
C TRP A 194 -3.49 -17.07 9.71
N MET A 195 -4.36 -17.26 8.71
CA MET A 195 -4.78 -18.58 8.26
C MET A 195 -3.63 -19.35 7.62
N CYS A 196 -2.71 -18.66 6.92
CA CYS A 196 -1.53 -19.27 6.28
C CYS A 196 -0.56 -19.90 7.28
N ILE A 197 -0.24 -19.19 8.38
CA ILE A 197 0.81 -19.58 9.34
C ILE A 197 0.70 -21.03 9.83
N PRO A 198 -0.41 -21.54 10.38
CA PRO A 198 -0.46 -22.89 10.93
C PRO A 198 -0.20 -23.96 9.87
N PHE A 199 -0.68 -23.78 8.64
CA PHE A 199 -0.46 -24.74 7.55
C PHE A 199 0.98 -24.69 7.05
N ALA A 200 1.52 -23.49 6.86
CA ALA A 200 2.90 -23.32 6.40
C ALA A 200 3.91 -23.83 7.45
N TRP A 201 3.65 -23.61 8.74
CA TRP A 201 4.53 -24.06 9.83
C TRP A 201 4.53 -25.59 9.99
N LEU A 202 3.36 -26.22 9.83
CA LEU A 202 3.21 -27.68 9.99
C LEU A 202 3.62 -28.48 8.73
N ASN A 203 4.11 -27.80 7.70
CA ASN A 203 4.53 -28.45 6.46
C ASN A 203 5.81 -29.28 6.68
N ASP A 204 5.84 -30.51 6.18
CA ASP A 204 6.95 -31.45 6.39
C ASP A 204 8.30 -30.95 5.83
N HIS A 205 8.27 -30.02 4.88
CA HIS A 205 9.45 -29.42 4.25
C HIS A 205 10.01 -28.19 5.00
N VAL A 206 9.41 -27.83 6.14
CA VAL A 206 9.81 -26.67 6.96
C VAL A 206 10.50 -27.17 8.23
N ALA A 207 11.78 -26.84 8.39
CA ALA A 207 12.49 -27.16 9.61
C ALA A 207 11.95 -26.32 10.80
N PRO A 208 12.06 -26.81 12.05
CA PRO A 208 11.67 -26.02 13.21
C PRO A 208 12.45 -24.71 13.29
N LEU A 209 11.76 -23.56 13.45
CA LEU A 209 12.39 -22.23 13.55
C LEU A 209 13.32 -22.07 14.76
N SER A 210 13.24 -22.98 15.74
CA SER A 210 14.15 -23.04 16.89
C SER A 210 15.46 -23.78 16.59
N SER A 211 15.63 -24.34 15.40
CA SER A 211 16.87 -25.00 15.00
C SER A 211 17.99 -23.97 14.84
N MET A 212 19.18 -24.28 15.34
CA MET A 212 20.36 -23.41 15.25
C MET A 212 20.87 -23.22 13.82
N GLU A 213 20.32 -23.96 12.85
CA GLU A 213 20.71 -23.91 11.44
C GLU A 213 20.01 -22.79 10.67
N VAL A 214 18.91 -22.23 11.21
CA VAL A 214 18.10 -21.21 10.53
C VAL A 214 18.32 -19.84 11.17
N ASP A 215 19.23 -19.04 10.59
CA ASP A 215 19.38 -17.63 10.96
C ASP A 215 18.37 -16.74 10.22
N TRP A 216 17.23 -16.52 10.86
CA TRP A 216 16.20 -15.58 10.41
C TRP A 216 16.22 -14.25 11.19
N ILE A 217 17.11 -14.10 12.18
CA ILE A 217 17.29 -12.85 12.92
C ILE A 217 18.25 -11.94 12.16
N GLY A 218 19.34 -12.51 11.64
CA GLY A 218 20.38 -11.80 10.94
C GLY A 218 21.30 -10.99 11.87
N GLU A 219 22.34 -10.42 11.27
CA GLU A 219 23.31 -9.57 11.94
C GLU A 219 23.51 -8.26 11.17
N VAL A 220 23.87 -7.20 11.90
CA VAL A 220 24.33 -5.95 11.28
C VAL A 220 25.83 -5.88 11.47
N LYS A 221 26.57 -5.87 10.38
CA LYS A 221 28.03 -5.78 10.44
C LYS A 221 28.43 -4.36 10.80
N ARG A 222 29.58 -4.21 11.47
CA ARG A 222 30.08 -2.91 11.93
C ARG A 222 30.25 -1.89 10.81
N GLU A 223 30.55 -2.37 9.60
CA GLU A 223 30.70 -1.55 8.39
C GLU A 223 29.37 -0.95 7.91
N GLU A 224 28.25 -1.60 8.23
CA GLU A 224 26.92 -1.26 7.75
C GLU A 224 26.14 -0.37 8.75
N TYR A 225 26.72 -0.04 9.91
CA TYR A 225 26.02 0.72 10.96
C TYR A 225 25.50 2.08 10.47
N PHE A 226 26.28 2.79 9.67
CA PHE A 226 25.83 4.07 9.11
C PHE A 226 24.68 3.88 8.13
N TYR A 227 24.75 2.86 7.27
CA TYR A 227 23.68 2.54 6.33
C TYR A 227 22.41 2.08 7.06
N TYR A 228 22.56 1.27 8.10
CA TYR A 228 21.46 0.81 8.94
C TYR A 228 20.71 1.98 9.60
N ILE A 229 21.45 2.96 10.15
CA ILE A 229 20.87 4.15 10.77
C ILE A 229 20.24 5.07 9.71
N ASP A 230 20.91 5.29 8.58
CA ASP A 230 20.38 6.09 7.48
C ASP A 230 19.05 5.53 6.97
N TYR A 231 18.99 4.22 6.76
CA TYR A 231 17.77 3.51 6.37
C TYR A 231 16.65 3.65 7.44
N ALA A 232 16.99 3.56 8.73
CA ALA A 232 16.05 3.78 9.82
C ALA A 232 15.46 5.20 9.77
N LEU A 233 16.31 6.21 9.63
CA LEU A 233 15.92 7.62 9.60
C LEU A 233 15.06 7.91 8.36
N LEU A 234 15.41 7.35 7.22
CA LEU A 234 14.63 7.44 5.99
C LEU A 234 13.21 6.91 6.21
N LEU A 235 13.05 5.73 6.81
CA LEU A 235 11.74 5.14 7.07
C LEU A 235 10.93 5.91 8.12
N ILE A 236 11.59 6.42 9.16
CA ILE A 236 10.92 7.17 10.25
C ILE A 236 10.46 8.54 9.76
N PHE A 237 11.34 9.31 9.11
CA PHE A 237 11.07 10.70 8.75
C PHE A 237 10.57 10.88 7.32
N GLY A 238 11.02 10.04 6.38
CA GLY A 238 10.58 10.10 4.97
C GLY A 238 9.11 9.77 4.78
N GLY A 239 8.52 8.99 5.70
CA GLY A 239 7.11 8.67 5.70
C GLY A 239 6.17 9.80 6.19
N ILE A 240 6.71 10.82 6.87
CA ILE A 240 5.91 11.92 7.45
C ILE A 240 5.32 12.82 6.35
N PRO A 241 6.11 13.37 5.39
CA PRO A 241 5.60 14.23 4.33
C PRO A 241 4.93 13.44 3.21
N TRP A 242 4.01 12.53 3.56
CA TRP A 242 3.28 11.72 2.58
C TRP A 242 1.82 12.17 2.49
N GLN A 243 1.37 12.49 1.28
CA GLN A 243 0.03 13.04 1.06
C GLN A 243 -1.04 12.01 1.37
N VAL A 244 -0.81 10.73 1.08
CA VAL A 244 -1.77 9.65 1.39
C VAL A 244 -2.08 9.63 2.89
N TYR A 245 -1.06 9.73 3.75
CA TYR A 245 -1.19 9.88 5.20
C TYR A 245 -2.01 11.13 5.58
N PHE A 246 -1.63 12.30 5.05
CA PHE A 246 -2.34 13.54 5.38
C PHE A 246 -3.78 13.56 4.86
N GLN A 247 -4.09 12.88 3.77
CA GLN A 247 -5.46 12.77 3.26
C GLN A 247 -6.40 12.10 4.27
N ARG A 248 -5.92 11.09 5.02
CA ARG A 248 -6.68 10.41 6.09
C ARG A 248 -6.79 11.27 7.36
N VAL A 249 -5.70 11.96 7.71
CA VAL A 249 -5.68 12.92 8.82
C VAL A 249 -6.67 14.06 8.57
N LEU A 250 -6.67 14.63 7.36
CA LEU A 250 -7.46 15.81 6.99
C LEU A 250 -8.94 15.48 6.78
N SER A 251 -9.27 14.25 6.41
CA SER A 251 -10.66 13.72 6.31
C SER A 251 -11.28 13.37 7.66
N SER A 252 -10.56 13.52 8.77
CA SER A 252 -11.11 13.32 10.12
C SER A 252 -12.07 14.45 10.52
N LYS A 253 -13.08 14.15 11.33
CA LYS A 253 -14.02 15.18 11.86
C LYS A 253 -13.37 16.23 12.75
N SER A 254 -12.34 15.86 13.49
CA SER A 254 -11.72 16.72 14.50
C SER A 254 -10.23 16.44 14.61
N ALA A 255 -9.46 17.44 15.01
CA ALA A 255 -8.01 17.32 15.11
C ALA A 255 -7.55 16.29 16.17
N GLY A 256 -8.24 16.19 17.32
CA GLY A 256 -7.95 15.16 18.33
C GLY A 256 -8.17 13.74 17.79
N ARG A 257 -9.25 13.52 17.03
CA ARG A 257 -9.48 12.22 16.35
C ARG A 257 -8.39 11.91 15.33
N ALA A 258 -7.91 12.92 14.59
CA ALA A 258 -6.84 12.73 13.62
C ALA A 258 -5.54 12.23 14.27
N GLN A 259 -5.20 12.68 15.48
CA GLN A 259 -4.06 12.14 16.24
C GLN A 259 -4.29 10.70 16.70
N VAL A 260 -5.50 10.41 17.20
CA VAL A 260 -5.88 9.05 17.60
C VAL A 260 -5.78 8.09 16.42
N LEU A 261 -6.19 8.50 15.22
CA LEU A 261 -6.03 7.70 14.00
C LEU A 261 -4.56 7.32 13.78
N SER A 262 -3.64 8.29 13.85
CA SER A 262 -2.22 8.03 13.65
C SER A 262 -1.65 7.08 14.71
N PHE A 263 -2.01 7.23 16.00
CA PHE A 263 -1.50 6.36 17.06
C PHE A 263 -2.04 4.93 16.99
N VAL A 264 -3.34 4.77 16.72
CA VAL A 264 -3.92 3.43 16.58
C VAL A 264 -3.40 2.77 15.32
N ALA A 265 -3.21 3.52 14.23
CA ALA A 265 -2.61 3.00 13.01
C ALA A 265 -1.16 2.58 13.20
N ALA A 266 -0.37 3.30 14.02
CA ALA A 266 1.00 2.93 14.35
C ALA A 266 1.08 1.55 15.04
N PHE A 267 0.18 1.30 15.99
CA PHE A 267 0.04 -0.01 16.63
C PHE A 267 -0.44 -1.07 15.62
N GLY A 268 -1.42 -0.71 14.79
CA GLY A 268 -1.94 -1.58 13.73
C GLY A 268 -0.85 -2.04 12.76
N CYS A 269 0.07 -1.16 12.37
CA CYS A 269 1.20 -1.51 11.49
C CYS A 269 2.05 -2.63 12.10
N VAL A 270 2.48 -2.47 13.36
CA VAL A 270 3.30 -3.49 14.05
C VAL A 270 2.55 -4.81 14.18
N LEU A 271 1.26 -4.76 14.53
CA LEU A 271 0.43 -5.97 14.64
C LEU A 271 0.32 -6.71 13.30
N MET A 272 0.13 -5.96 12.20
CA MET A 272 0.00 -6.52 10.86
C MET A 272 1.33 -7.01 10.26
N ALA A 273 2.47 -6.60 10.81
CA ALA A 273 3.79 -7.11 10.42
C ALA A 273 4.11 -8.49 10.99
N ILE A 274 3.43 -8.92 12.06
CA ILE A 274 3.71 -10.21 12.70
C ILE A 274 3.54 -11.37 11.72
N PRO A 275 2.41 -11.50 10.97
CA PRO A 275 2.24 -12.62 10.05
C PRO A 275 3.25 -12.66 8.90
N PRO A 276 3.53 -11.55 8.18
CA PRO A 276 4.58 -11.53 7.16
C PRO A 276 5.97 -11.88 7.71
N VAL A 277 6.31 -11.45 8.93
CA VAL A 277 7.59 -11.82 9.56
C VAL A 277 7.69 -13.32 9.77
N LEU A 278 6.63 -13.94 10.29
CA LEU A 278 6.58 -15.39 10.49
C LEU A 278 6.64 -16.14 9.15
N ILE A 279 5.94 -15.65 8.13
CA ILE A 279 5.96 -16.22 6.78
C ILE A 279 7.37 -16.17 6.18
N GLY A 280 8.07 -15.03 6.30
CA GLY A 280 9.45 -14.91 5.83
C GLY A 280 10.42 -15.82 6.58
N ALA A 281 10.23 -15.98 7.91
CA ALA A 281 11.03 -16.92 8.70
C ALA A 281 10.77 -18.37 8.30
N ILE A 282 9.50 -18.76 8.11
CA ILE A 282 9.11 -20.07 7.60
C ILE A 282 9.77 -20.33 6.24
N ALA A 283 9.65 -19.37 5.30
CA ALA A 283 10.26 -19.47 3.99
C ALA A 283 11.77 -19.71 4.04
N LYS A 284 12.47 -19.07 4.97
CA LYS A 284 13.91 -19.24 5.14
C LYS A 284 14.29 -20.62 5.68
N SER A 285 13.39 -21.23 6.44
CA SER A 285 13.50 -22.57 7.00
C SER A 285 13.03 -23.67 6.05
N THR A 286 12.47 -23.32 4.89
CA THR A 286 11.93 -24.26 3.91
C THR A 286 13.03 -24.82 3.00
N ALA A 287 13.07 -26.14 2.88
CA ALA A 287 13.86 -26.83 1.85
C ALA A 287 13.15 -26.73 0.48
N TRP A 288 13.25 -25.57 -0.18
CA TRP A 288 12.53 -25.28 -1.43
C TRP A 288 12.76 -26.31 -2.55
N ASN A 289 13.93 -26.94 -2.57
CA ASN A 289 14.30 -28.02 -3.49
C ASN A 289 13.49 -29.32 -3.30
N GLU A 290 12.88 -29.52 -2.14
CA GLU A 290 12.06 -30.69 -1.81
C GLU A 290 10.55 -30.43 -1.95
N THR A 291 10.17 -29.17 -2.18
CA THR A 291 8.77 -28.76 -2.40
C THR A 291 8.34 -28.95 -3.85
N ASP A 292 7.06 -28.69 -4.14
CA ASP A 292 6.51 -28.67 -5.51
C ASP A 292 7.03 -27.50 -6.37
N TYR A 293 7.86 -26.61 -5.81
CA TYR A 293 8.49 -25.51 -6.53
C TYR A 293 9.54 -26.03 -7.53
N LYS A 294 9.42 -25.62 -8.80
CA LYS A 294 10.29 -26.08 -9.91
C LYS A 294 11.18 -24.99 -10.50
N GLY A 295 11.29 -23.84 -9.83
CA GLY A 295 12.11 -22.72 -10.30
C GLY A 295 13.60 -22.87 -9.93
N PRO A 296 14.41 -21.84 -10.19
CA PRO A 296 15.83 -21.85 -9.86
C PRO A 296 16.07 -21.98 -8.35
N TYR A 297 17.10 -22.74 -7.98
CA TYR A 297 17.57 -22.89 -6.60
C TYR A 297 19.10 -22.76 -6.57
N PRO A 298 19.69 -21.91 -5.69
CA PRO A 298 19.04 -21.02 -4.72
C PRO A 298 18.13 -19.98 -5.39
N LEU A 299 17.10 -19.50 -4.66
CA LEU A 299 16.15 -18.51 -5.16
C LEU A 299 16.90 -17.25 -5.63
N THR A 300 16.54 -16.73 -6.80
CA THR A 300 17.09 -15.47 -7.29
C THR A 300 16.34 -14.28 -6.68
N VAL A 301 16.81 -13.06 -6.93
CA VAL A 301 16.19 -11.83 -6.42
C VAL A 301 14.72 -11.73 -6.82
N ASP A 302 14.38 -12.17 -8.03
CA ASP A 302 13.00 -12.10 -8.53
C ASP A 302 12.07 -13.04 -7.72
N GLU A 303 12.55 -14.23 -7.34
CA GLU A 303 11.76 -15.15 -6.52
C GLU A 303 11.72 -14.75 -5.04
N THR A 304 12.80 -14.14 -4.51
CA THR A 304 12.77 -13.63 -3.13
C THR A 304 11.75 -12.50 -2.95
N SER A 305 11.56 -11.65 -3.97
CA SER A 305 10.49 -10.63 -3.94
C SER A 305 9.08 -11.22 -3.98
N MET A 306 8.94 -12.50 -4.36
CA MET A 306 7.68 -13.24 -4.38
C MET A 306 7.57 -14.27 -3.25
N ILE A 307 8.41 -14.20 -2.22
CA ILE A 307 8.50 -15.25 -1.19
C ILE A 307 7.17 -15.47 -0.44
N LEU A 308 6.44 -14.39 -0.14
CA LEU A 308 5.14 -14.49 0.54
C LEU A 308 4.09 -15.19 -0.33
N PRO A 309 3.90 -14.78 -1.60
CA PRO A 309 3.09 -15.54 -2.54
C PRO A 309 3.52 -17.01 -2.70
N MET A 310 4.84 -17.28 -2.72
CA MET A 310 5.36 -18.64 -2.83
C MET A 310 5.02 -19.50 -1.61
N VAL A 311 5.15 -18.97 -0.39
CA VAL A 311 4.76 -19.70 0.83
C VAL A 311 3.27 -20.04 0.79
N LEU A 312 2.42 -19.07 0.43
CA LEU A 312 0.99 -19.31 0.26
C LEU A 312 0.74 -20.41 -0.78
N GLN A 313 1.41 -20.35 -1.93
CA GLN A 313 1.17 -21.25 -3.04
C GLN A 313 1.66 -22.69 -2.80
N TYR A 314 2.84 -22.87 -2.21
CA TYR A 314 3.53 -24.16 -2.14
C TYR A 314 3.49 -24.81 -0.76
N LEU A 315 3.28 -24.04 0.31
CA LEU A 315 3.32 -24.57 1.68
C LEU A 315 1.94 -24.67 2.33
N THR A 316 0.88 -24.18 1.67
CA THR A 316 -0.49 -24.23 2.21
C THR A 316 -1.47 -24.97 1.30
N PRO A 317 -2.56 -25.53 1.86
CA PRO A 317 -3.64 -26.11 1.07
C PRO A 317 -4.24 -25.10 0.09
N SER A 318 -4.78 -25.59 -1.02
CA SER A 318 -5.27 -24.73 -2.11
C SER A 318 -6.27 -23.66 -1.64
N PHE A 319 -7.18 -23.97 -0.72
CA PHE A 319 -8.16 -22.98 -0.24
C PHE A 319 -7.52 -21.82 0.53
N VAL A 320 -6.45 -22.06 1.30
CA VAL A 320 -5.72 -21.06 2.07
C VAL A 320 -4.89 -20.20 1.13
N SER A 321 -4.18 -20.85 0.20
CA SER A 321 -3.45 -20.20 -0.88
C SER A 321 -4.35 -19.21 -1.62
N PHE A 322 -5.53 -19.66 -2.07
CA PHE A 322 -6.45 -18.82 -2.85
C PHE A 322 -6.99 -17.63 -2.07
N PHE A 323 -7.41 -17.84 -0.82
CA PHE A 323 -7.90 -16.76 0.01
C PHE A 323 -6.80 -15.76 0.36
N GLY A 324 -5.62 -16.25 0.77
CA GLY A 324 -4.48 -15.43 1.14
C GLY A 324 -3.93 -14.62 -0.04
N LEU A 325 -3.74 -15.26 -1.19
CA LEU A 325 -3.23 -14.61 -2.40
C LEU A 325 -4.23 -13.58 -2.97
N GLY A 326 -5.53 -13.87 -2.92
CA GLY A 326 -6.58 -12.90 -3.25
C GLY A 326 -6.58 -11.70 -2.32
N ALA A 327 -6.42 -11.93 -1.01
CA ALA A 327 -6.34 -10.88 -0.01
C ALA A 327 -5.08 -10.01 -0.14
N VAL A 328 -3.92 -10.62 -0.43
CA VAL A 328 -2.67 -9.90 -0.73
C VAL A 328 -2.86 -9.03 -1.96
N SER A 329 -3.37 -9.59 -3.05
CA SER A 329 -3.64 -8.84 -4.29
C SER A 329 -4.54 -7.62 -4.04
N ALA A 330 -5.56 -7.81 -3.22
CA ALA A 330 -6.49 -6.76 -2.82
C ALA A 330 -5.84 -5.65 -1.99
N ALA A 331 -4.97 -5.98 -1.02
CA ALA A 331 -4.25 -4.99 -0.22
C ALA A 331 -3.18 -4.24 -1.05
N VAL A 332 -2.54 -4.91 -2.01
CA VAL A 332 -1.63 -4.25 -2.95
C VAL A 332 -2.42 -3.20 -3.77
N MET A 333 -3.63 -3.56 -4.23
CA MET A 333 -4.50 -2.64 -4.99
C MET A 333 -4.91 -1.39 -4.19
N SER A 334 -5.23 -1.55 -2.90
CA SER A 334 -5.54 -0.48 -1.91
C SER A 334 -4.40 0.53 -1.66
N SER A 335 -3.17 0.16 -2.02
CA SER A 335 -2.04 1.08 -1.94
C SER A 335 -1.89 1.88 -3.24
N ALA A 336 -2.18 1.25 -4.39
CA ALA A 336 -2.08 1.89 -5.70
C ALA A 336 -3.15 2.97 -5.90
N ASP A 337 -4.42 2.68 -5.59
CA ASP A 337 -5.52 3.64 -5.67
C ASP A 337 -5.30 4.88 -4.80
N SER A 338 -4.82 4.69 -3.58
CA SER A 338 -4.51 5.71 -2.59
C SER A 338 -3.44 6.66 -3.09
N SER A 339 -2.41 6.13 -3.73
CA SER A 339 -1.29 6.89 -4.28
C SER A 339 -1.68 7.66 -5.54
N ILE A 340 -2.46 7.01 -6.43
CA ILE A 340 -3.01 7.65 -7.63
C ILE A 340 -3.96 8.78 -7.25
N LEU A 341 -4.86 8.56 -6.29
CA LEU A 341 -5.77 9.58 -5.78
C LEU A 341 -5.02 10.72 -5.11
N SER A 342 -4.01 10.41 -4.31
CA SER A 342 -3.12 11.37 -3.64
C SER A 342 -2.46 12.31 -4.63
N ALA A 343 -1.72 11.79 -5.62
CA ALA A 343 -1.06 12.58 -6.66
C ALA A 343 -2.05 13.45 -7.44
N SER A 344 -3.19 12.87 -7.81
CA SER A 344 -4.24 13.57 -8.55
C SER A 344 -4.88 14.69 -7.73
N SER A 345 -5.03 14.47 -6.42
CA SER A 345 -5.59 15.46 -5.50
C SER A 345 -4.66 16.67 -5.35
N MET A 346 -3.36 16.44 -5.17
CA MET A 346 -2.37 17.52 -5.10
C MET A 346 -2.29 18.31 -6.40
N PHE A 347 -2.33 17.63 -7.55
CA PHE A 347 -2.32 18.32 -8.84
C PHE A 347 -3.55 19.22 -9.00
N ALA A 348 -4.76 18.69 -8.80
CA ALA A 348 -5.99 19.44 -9.00
C ALA A 348 -6.09 20.66 -8.07
N ARG A 349 -5.64 20.52 -6.82
CA ARG A 349 -5.67 21.60 -5.82
C ARG A 349 -4.47 22.54 -5.96
N ASN A 350 -3.27 22.04 -5.71
CA ASN A 350 -2.07 22.87 -5.50
C ASN A 350 -1.49 23.42 -6.79
N VAL A 351 -1.69 22.74 -7.91
CA VAL A 351 -1.17 23.15 -9.21
C VAL A 351 -2.28 23.80 -10.03
N TYR A 352 -3.34 23.07 -10.33
CA TYR A 352 -4.38 23.57 -11.24
C TYR A 352 -5.16 24.75 -10.65
N LYS A 353 -5.83 24.55 -9.49
CA LYS A 353 -6.64 25.60 -8.87
C LYS A 353 -5.77 26.77 -8.39
N LEU A 354 -4.75 26.50 -7.58
CA LEU A 354 -4.02 27.59 -6.91
C LEU A 354 -3.06 28.36 -7.83
N ILE A 355 -2.51 27.75 -8.89
CA ILE A 355 -1.52 28.43 -9.75
C ILE A 355 -2.12 28.83 -11.11
N PHE A 356 -2.74 27.88 -11.80
CA PHE A 356 -3.17 28.10 -13.19
C PHE A 356 -4.55 28.75 -13.31
N ARG A 357 -5.51 28.37 -12.45
CA ARG A 357 -6.90 28.82 -12.56
C ARG A 357 -7.56 28.99 -11.20
N GLN A 358 -7.23 30.11 -10.52
CA GLN A 358 -7.74 30.45 -9.17
C GLN A 358 -9.27 30.57 -9.08
N LYS A 359 -9.95 30.78 -10.22
CA LYS A 359 -11.41 30.88 -10.32
C LYS A 359 -12.08 29.59 -10.81
N ALA A 360 -11.38 28.45 -10.81
CA ALA A 360 -11.96 27.16 -11.21
C ALA A 360 -13.12 26.78 -10.29
N SER A 361 -14.22 26.30 -10.89
CA SER A 361 -15.37 25.79 -10.14
C SER A 361 -15.07 24.42 -9.51
N GLU A 362 -15.84 24.01 -8.51
CA GLU A 362 -15.67 22.70 -7.86
C GLU A 362 -15.82 21.54 -8.85
N MET A 363 -16.81 21.61 -9.73
CA MET A 363 -17.03 20.62 -10.79
C MET A 363 -15.83 20.52 -11.73
N GLU A 364 -15.23 21.66 -12.06
CA GLU A 364 -14.03 21.70 -12.90
C GLU A 364 -12.83 21.01 -12.23
N ILE A 365 -12.62 21.25 -10.94
CA ILE A 365 -11.56 20.63 -10.15
C ILE A 365 -11.76 19.11 -10.08
N ILE A 366 -13.00 18.64 -9.92
CA ILE A 366 -13.33 17.21 -9.94
C ILE A 366 -12.98 16.58 -11.28
N TRP A 367 -13.30 17.23 -12.40
CA TRP A 367 -12.94 16.73 -13.73
C TRP A 367 -11.43 16.69 -13.95
N VAL A 368 -10.72 17.74 -13.53
CA VAL A 368 -9.25 17.77 -13.58
C VAL A 368 -8.67 16.62 -12.77
N MET A 369 -9.16 16.41 -11.55
CA MET A 369 -8.71 15.30 -10.70
C MET A 369 -8.96 13.94 -11.36
N ARG A 370 -10.13 13.71 -11.99
CA ARG A 370 -10.43 12.47 -12.72
C ARG A 370 -9.48 12.25 -13.91
N VAL A 371 -9.20 13.29 -14.68
CA VAL A 371 -8.21 13.23 -15.77
C VAL A 371 -6.82 12.94 -15.22
N SER A 372 -6.44 13.56 -14.11
CA SER A 372 -5.17 13.28 -13.42
C SER A 372 -5.07 11.84 -12.93
N ILE A 373 -6.15 11.24 -12.41
CA ILE A 373 -6.18 9.82 -12.01
C ILE A 373 -5.83 8.91 -13.20
N LEU A 374 -6.42 9.18 -14.37
CA LEU A 374 -6.10 8.45 -15.60
C LEU A 374 -4.63 8.62 -16.00
N ILE A 375 -4.11 9.84 -15.96
CA ILE A 375 -2.72 10.13 -16.36
C ILE A 375 -1.73 9.50 -15.38
N VAL A 376 -1.92 9.68 -14.08
CA VAL A 376 -1.03 9.11 -13.04
C VAL A 376 -1.09 7.59 -13.07
N GLY A 377 -2.29 7.01 -13.19
CA GLY A 377 -2.44 5.56 -13.34
C GLY A 377 -1.74 5.04 -14.59
N PHE A 378 -1.87 5.73 -15.73
CA PHE A 378 -1.15 5.37 -16.96
C PHE A 378 0.37 5.46 -16.78
N LEU A 379 0.89 6.55 -16.20
CA LEU A 379 2.32 6.72 -15.94
C LEU A 379 2.86 5.63 -15.01
N ALA A 380 2.18 5.36 -13.90
CA ALA A 380 2.55 4.29 -12.96
C ALA A 380 2.54 2.91 -13.64
N THR A 381 1.58 2.66 -14.53
CA THR A 381 1.50 1.40 -15.30
C THR A 381 2.66 1.25 -16.27
N VAL A 382 2.95 2.30 -17.05
CA VAL A 382 4.09 2.30 -17.98
C VAL A 382 5.37 2.05 -17.21
N MET A 383 5.57 2.75 -16.08
CA MET A 383 6.73 2.54 -15.23
C MET A 383 6.83 1.12 -14.69
N ALA A 384 5.72 0.57 -14.16
CA ALA A 384 5.64 -0.81 -13.67
C ALA A 384 5.99 -1.86 -14.74
N LEU A 385 5.65 -1.59 -16.01
CA LEU A 385 5.98 -2.48 -17.14
C LEU A 385 7.43 -2.33 -17.64
N THR A 386 8.04 -1.17 -17.41
CA THR A 386 9.40 -0.86 -17.89
C THR A 386 10.50 -1.15 -16.88
N ILE A 387 10.19 -1.13 -15.58
CA ILE A 387 11.20 -1.27 -14.53
C ILE A 387 11.17 -2.72 -14.01
N PRO A 388 12.24 -3.49 -14.23
CA PRO A 388 12.26 -4.93 -13.95
C PRO A 388 12.39 -5.29 -12.46
N SER A 389 12.75 -4.34 -11.58
CA SER A 389 12.94 -4.61 -10.14
C SER A 389 12.19 -3.60 -9.28
N ILE A 390 11.45 -4.09 -8.28
CA ILE A 390 10.73 -3.29 -7.28
C ILE A 390 11.72 -2.39 -6.50
N TYR A 391 12.96 -2.81 -6.32
CA TYR A 391 14.02 -2.02 -5.69
C TYR A 391 14.52 -0.86 -6.56
N GLY A 392 14.37 -0.93 -7.89
CA GLY A 392 14.72 0.18 -8.78
C GLY A 392 13.72 1.35 -8.72
N LEU A 393 12.62 1.18 -7.98
CA LEU A 393 11.54 2.15 -7.79
C LEU A 393 11.52 2.76 -6.38
N TRP A 394 12.49 2.38 -5.54
CA TRP A 394 12.60 2.75 -4.12
C TRP A 394 13.71 3.77 -3.85
#